data_AF-A0A378KXA2-F1
#
_entry.id   AF-A0A378KXA2-F1
#
_cell.length_a   1.000
_cell.length_b   1.000
_cell.length_c   1.000
_cell.angle_alpha   90.00
_cell.angle_beta   90.00
_cell.angle_gamma   90.00
#
_symmetry.space_group_name_H-M   'P 1'
#
loop_
_entity.id
_entity.type
_entity.pdbx_description
1 polymer ?
#
loop_
_entity_poly.entity_id
_entity_poly.type
_entity_poly.pdbx_seq_one_letter_code
_entity_poly.pdbx_strand_id
1 'polypeptide(L)'
;MEKVNLTKQFAYRLRDAMIAAGFNSQRSTSGVCIHKLAEITGYSVQICRKYLRGEAIPEPVKLVEIAAKLHVSPGWLLFGDAHNDSSLSKDKLTISRNLLHYIFTRAACLYNGDLMEHEVPDFLMELINDVSLINANEEQSKKIIDLALASVKHFSHPHGT
;
A
#
# COMPACT_ATOMS: atom_id res chain seq x y z
N MET A 1 -6.69 -22.38 1.56
CA MET A 1 -5.87 -22.98 2.64
C MET A 1 -4.67 -22.07 3.01
N GLU A 2 -4.82 -20.73 2.96
CA GLU A 2 -3.68 -19.78 3.04
C GLU A 2 -3.70 -18.89 4.29
N LYS A 3 -4.88 -18.43 4.74
CA LYS A 3 -5.01 -17.43 5.82
C LYS A 3 -4.42 -17.88 7.17
N VAL A 4 -4.58 -19.15 7.53
CA VAL A 4 -4.03 -19.73 8.77
C VAL A 4 -2.50 -19.86 8.73
N ASN A 5 -1.92 -19.92 7.54
CA ASN A 5 -0.46 -19.99 7.38
C ASN A 5 0.15 -18.60 7.54
N LEU A 6 -0.44 -17.58 6.90
CA LEU A 6 0.06 -16.20 6.96
C LEU A 6 0.10 -15.65 8.39
N THR A 7 -0.98 -15.81 9.17
CA THR A 7 -1.05 -15.28 10.55
C THR A 7 -0.01 -15.95 11.46
N LYS A 8 0.24 -17.25 11.28
CA LYS A 8 1.26 -18.01 12.03
C LYS A 8 2.68 -17.60 11.65
N GLN A 9 2.95 -17.44 10.35
CA GLN A 9 4.25 -16.98 9.89
C GLN A 9 4.55 -15.54 10.34
N PHE A 10 3.55 -14.65 10.27
CA PHE A 10 3.64 -13.31 10.84
C PHE A 10 3.98 -13.37 12.34
N ALA A 11 3.28 -14.19 13.12
CA ALA A 11 3.53 -14.32 14.55
C ALA A 11 4.94 -14.85 14.85
N TYR A 12 5.45 -15.77 14.03
CA TYR A 12 6.82 -16.26 14.12
C TYR A 12 7.83 -15.13 13.89
N ARG A 13 7.72 -14.41 12.76
CA ARG A 13 8.60 -13.27 12.44
C ARG A 13 8.51 -12.14 13.45
N LEU A 14 7.30 -11.86 13.97
CA LEU A 14 7.09 -10.85 15.01
C LEU A 14 7.85 -11.21 16.29
N ARG A 15 7.81 -12.48 16.71
CA ARG A 15 8.58 -12.93 17.88
C ARG A 15 10.07 -12.78 17.65
N ASP A 16 10.57 -13.25 16.50
CA ASP A 16 12.00 -13.17 16.16
C ASP A 16 12.47 -11.72 16.11
N ALA A 17 11.72 -10.83 15.48
CA ALA A 17 12.03 -9.40 15.40
C ALA A 17 11.98 -8.72 16.78
N MET A 18 11.01 -9.07 17.63
CA MET A 18 10.97 -8.59 19.01
C MET A 18 12.16 -9.08 19.84
N ILE A 19 12.62 -10.33 19.64
CA ILE A 19 13.82 -10.86 20.31
C ILE A 19 15.06 -10.13 19.81
N ALA A 20 15.21 -9.95 18.49
CA ALA A 20 16.31 -9.22 17.87
C ALA A 20 16.40 -7.76 18.34
N ALA A 21 15.25 -7.11 18.57
CA ALA A 21 15.16 -5.76 19.13
C ALA A 21 15.37 -5.71 20.66
N GLY A 22 15.65 -6.83 21.33
CA GLY A 22 15.89 -6.90 22.77
C GLY A 22 14.64 -6.92 23.64
N PHE A 23 13.44 -7.06 23.06
CA PHE A 23 12.16 -7.13 23.80
C PHE A 23 11.83 -8.55 24.28
N ASN A 24 12.83 -9.25 24.81
CA ASN A 24 12.67 -10.60 25.35
C ASN A 24 12.00 -10.61 26.73
N SER A 25 11.45 -11.76 27.12
CA SER A 25 10.91 -11.96 28.47
C SER A 25 11.00 -13.43 28.88
N GLN A 26 11.71 -13.68 29.99
CA GLN A 26 11.83 -15.02 30.58
C GLN A 26 10.54 -15.50 31.27
N ARG A 27 9.60 -14.60 31.55
CA ARG A 27 8.32 -14.91 32.22
C ARG A 27 7.19 -15.18 31.23
N SER A 28 7.41 -14.98 29.94
CA SER A 28 6.38 -15.11 28.90
C SER A 28 6.52 -16.42 28.15
N THR A 29 5.40 -17.12 27.91
CA THR A 29 5.37 -18.34 27.10
C THR A 29 5.75 -18.10 25.64
N SER A 30 5.66 -16.86 25.15
CA SER A 30 6.07 -16.47 23.80
C SER A 30 7.53 -16.02 23.73
N GLY A 31 8.28 -16.00 24.84
CA GLY A 31 9.67 -15.55 24.91
C GLY A 31 9.87 -14.03 24.79
N VAL A 32 8.79 -13.26 24.62
CA VAL A 32 8.83 -11.81 24.36
C VAL A 32 7.96 -11.01 25.35
N CYS A 33 8.34 -9.75 25.58
CA CYS A 33 7.64 -8.83 26.46
C CYS A 33 6.38 -8.27 25.79
N ILE A 34 5.22 -8.85 26.11
CA ILE A 34 3.94 -8.42 25.54
C ILE A 34 3.57 -6.96 25.88
N HIS A 35 4.01 -6.45 27.02
CA HIS A 35 3.78 -5.06 27.41
C HIS A 35 4.51 -4.07 26.50
N LYS A 36 5.70 -4.44 25.99
CA LYS A 36 6.40 -3.62 24.99
C LYS A 36 5.66 -3.59 23.66
N LEU A 37 5.06 -4.71 23.24
CA LEU A 37 4.21 -4.73 22.05
C LEU A 37 2.94 -3.87 22.23
N ALA A 38 2.34 -3.88 23.42
CA ALA A 38 1.21 -3.01 23.75
C ALA A 38 1.59 -1.52 23.71
N GLU A 39 2.77 -1.17 24.25
CA GLU A 39 3.33 0.19 24.21
C GLU A 39 3.56 0.66 22.76
N ILE A 40 4.16 -0.20 21.92
CA ILE A 40 4.41 0.10 20.50
C ILE A 40 3.11 0.34 19.73
N THR A 41 2.11 -0.51 19.96
CA THR A 41 0.86 -0.49 19.16
C THR A 41 -0.18 0.47 19.70
N GLY A 42 -0.10 0.85 20.98
CA GLY A 42 -1.17 1.54 21.70
C GLY A 42 -2.40 0.67 21.97
N TYR A 43 -2.32 -0.65 21.73
CA TYR A 43 -3.42 -1.58 21.93
C TYR A 43 -3.34 -2.33 23.26
N SER A 44 -4.45 -2.97 23.63
CA SER A 44 -4.50 -3.82 24.81
C SER A 44 -3.60 -5.06 24.65
N VAL A 45 -3.10 -5.54 25.79
CA VAL A 45 -2.33 -6.79 25.89
C VAL A 45 -3.08 -7.98 25.28
N GLN A 46 -4.42 -7.99 25.35
CA GLN A 46 -5.23 -9.06 24.76
C GLN A 46 -5.15 -9.08 23.23
N ILE A 47 -5.15 -7.91 22.60
CA ILE A 47 -4.97 -7.78 21.14
C ILE A 47 -3.55 -8.21 20.75
N CYS A 48 -2.54 -7.72 21.46
CA CYS A 48 -1.14 -8.09 21.23
C CYS A 48 -0.92 -9.61 21.38
N ARG A 49 -1.65 -10.27 22.29
CA ARG A 49 -1.59 -11.71 22.48
C ARG A 49 -2.11 -12.47 21.26
N LYS A 50 -3.18 -11.99 20.63
CA LYS A 50 -3.70 -12.57 19.38
C LYS A 50 -2.65 -12.50 18.27
N TYR A 51 -1.92 -11.38 18.17
CA TYR A 51 -0.81 -11.23 17.21
C TYR A 51 0.30 -12.24 17.45
N LEU A 52 0.78 -12.36 18.70
CA LEU A 52 1.86 -13.29 19.06
C LEU A 52 1.47 -14.77 18.93
N ARG A 53 0.19 -15.09 18.94
CA ARG A 53 -0.35 -16.44 18.72
C ARG A 53 -0.67 -16.74 17.26
N GLY A 54 -0.60 -15.75 16.38
CA GLY A 54 -1.02 -15.90 14.98
C GLY A 54 -2.53 -16.08 14.82
N GLU A 55 -3.31 -15.51 15.74
CA GLU A 55 -4.78 -15.48 15.67
C GLU A 55 -5.28 -14.24 14.90
N ALA A 56 -4.45 -13.20 14.78
CA ALA A 56 -4.78 -11.96 14.07
C ALA A 56 -3.53 -11.30 13.48
N ILE A 57 -3.73 -10.40 12.52
CA ILE A 57 -2.71 -9.51 11.94
C ILE A 57 -3.15 -8.06 12.23
N PRO A 58 -2.22 -7.16 12.60
CA PRO A 58 -2.52 -5.75 12.77
C PRO A 58 -3.01 -5.08 11.48
N GLU A 59 -3.74 -3.99 11.62
CA GLU A 59 -4.07 -3.11 10.49
C GLU A 59 -2.79 -2.52 9.85
N PRO A 60 -2.82 -2.15 8.56
CA PRO A 60 -1.61 -1.71 7.84
C PRO A 60 -0.82 -0.61 8.55
N VAL A 61 -1.51 0.39 9.12
CA VAL A 61 -0.85 1.49 9.86
C VAL A 61 -0.07 0.95 11.08
N LYS A 62 -0.67 0.03 11.83
CA LYS A 62 -0.03 -0.58 13.00
C LYS A 62 1.08 -1.54 12.63
N LEU A 63 0.95 -2.25 11.51
CA LEU A 63 2.03 -3.06 10.98
C LEU A 63 3.26 -2.21 10.67
N VAL A 64 3.06 -1.02 10.08
CA VAL A 64 4.14 -0.06 9.80
C VAL A 64 4.79 0.45 11.09
N GLU A 65 4.01 0.83 12.11
CA GLU A 65 4.53 1.27 13.41
C GLU A 65 5.36 0.18 14.11
N ILE A 66 4.85 -1.06 14.13
CA ILE A 66 5.57 -2.21 14.70
C ILE A 66 6.89 -2.43 13.95
N ALA A 67 6.83 -2.51 12.63
CA ALA A 67 8.01 -2.76 11.80
C ALA A 67 9.08 -1.68 11.99
N ALA A 68 8.68 -0.40 12.04
CA ALA A 68 9.58 0.72 12.32
C ALA A 68 10.26 0.61 13.69
N LYS A 69 9.51 0.24 14.75
CA LYS A 69 10.06 0.06 16.11
C LYS A 69 10.95 -1.19 16.24
N LEU A 70 10.74 -2.19 15.41
CA LEU A 70 11.54 -3.42 15.36
C LEU A 70 12.69 -3.35 14.34
N HIS A 71 12.85 -2.21 13.64
CA HIS A 71 13.86 -2.00 12.60
C HIS A 71 13.83 -3.05 11.47
N VAL A 72 12.63 -3.44 11.05
CA VAL A 72 12.38 -4.35 9.91
C VAL A 72 11.41 -3.71 8.92
N SER A 73 11.31 -4.21 7.68
CA SER A 73 10.24 -3.75 6.78
C SER A 73 8.88 -4.35 7.14
N PRO A 74 7.78 -3.61 6.91
CA PRO A 74 6.42 -4.14 7.06
C PRO A 74 6.18 -5.37 6.15
N GLY A 75 6.72 -5.34 4.93
CA GLY A 75 6.63 -6.43 3.95
C GLY A 75 7.35 -7.69 4.44
N TRP A 76 8.59 -7.57 4.93
CA TRP A 76 9.29 -8.69 5.54
C TRP A 76 8.53 -9.24 6.75
N LEU A 77 8.00 -8.37 7.61
CA LEU A 77 7.26 -8.81 8.80
C LEU A 77 6.00 -9.61 8.40
N LEU A 78 5.30 -9.18 7.36
CA LEU A 78 4.06 -9.80 6.90
C LEU A 78 4.29 -11.04 6.03
N PHE A 79 5.25 -11.02 5.10
CA PHE A 79 5.43 -12.03 4.06
C PHE A 79 6.78 -12.76 4.11
N GLY A 80 7.79 -12.19 4.77
CA GLY A 80 9.13 -12.77 4.87
C GLY A 80 10.03 -12.49 3.68
N ASP A 81 9.60 -11.61 2.76
CA ASP A 81 10.38 -11.26 1.57
C ASP A 81 11.71 -10.61 1.99
N ALA A 82 12.80 -11.12 1.40
CA ALA A 82 14.14 -10.66 1.69
C ALA A 82 14.24 -9.16 1.38
N HIS A 83 14.76 -8.40 2.35
CA HIS A 83 15.12 -6.99 2.19
C HIS A 83 16.12 -6.84 1.03
N ASN A 84 15.64 -6.71 -0.20
CA ASN A 84 16.44 -6.35 -1.37
C ASN A 84 15.55 -5.88 -2.54
N ASP A 85 14.63 -4.97 -2.25
CA ASP A 85 13.85 -4.29 -3.29
C ASP A 85 14.54 -3.01 -3.77
N SER A 86 15.84 -3.12 -4.07
CA SER A 86 16.49 -2.17 -4.98
C SER A 86 16.03 -2.35 -6.44
N SER A 87 15.28 -3.44 -6.73
CA SER A 87 14.64 -3.72 -8.02
C SER A 87 13.21 -3.18 -8.16
N LEU A 88 12.45 -2.96 -7.07
CA LEU A 88 11.08 -2.41 -7.13
C LEU A 88 11.02 -0.90 -7.42
N SER A 89 12.14 -0.19 -7.48
CA SER A 89 12.16 1.24 -7.79
C SER A 89 11.88 1.54 -9.27
N LYS A 90 11.95 0.56 -10.17
CA LYS A 90 11.69 0.77 -11.60
C LYS A 90 10.20 0.92 -11.95
N ASP A 91 9.29 0.45 -11.10
CA ASP A 91 7.84 0.48 -11.36
C ASP A 91 7.11 1.48 -10.44
N LYS A 92 7.80 2.53 -10.01
CA LYS A 92 7.24 3.56 -9.12
C LYS A 92 6.92 4.83 -9.90
N LEU A 93 5.64 5.16 -10.00
CA LEU A 93 5.17 6.46 -10.48
C LEU A 93 5.18 7.48 -9.34
N THR A 94 5.68 8.68 -9.61
CA THR A 94 5.72 9.79 -8.64
C THR A 94 4.92 10.96 -9.20
N ILE A 95 3.79 11.29 -8.57
CA ILE A 95 2.93 12.41 -8.98
C ILE A 95 2.50 13.22 -7.75
N SER A 96 2.23 14.51 -7.92
CA SER A 96 1.72 15.33 -6.83
C SER A 96 0.33 14.85 -6.39
N ARG A 97 0.07 14.87 -5.09
CA ARG A 97 -1.22 14.44 -4.52
C ARG A 97 -2.40 15.20 -5.14
N ASN A 98 -2.23 16.50 -5.38
CA ASN A 98 -3.29 17.35 -5.95
C ASN A 98 -3.64 16.93 -7.38
N LEU A 99 -2.63 16.62 -8.21
CA LEU A 99 -2.85 16.17 -9.58
C LEU A 99 -3.44 14.77 -9.63
N LEU A 100 -2.96 13.84 -8.79
CA LEU A 100 -3.54 12.51 -8.69
C LEU A 100 -5.02 12.57 -8.29
N HIS A 101 -5.36 13.38 -7.28
CA HIS A 101 -6.74 13.61 -6.87
C HIS A 101 -7.58 14.23 -7.99
N TYR A 102 -7.01 15.19 -8.73
CA TYR A 102 -7.69 15.80 -9.88
C TYR A 102 -7.99 14.78 -10.98
N ILE A 103 -7.02 13.92 -11.32
CA ILE A 103 -7.19 12.82 -12.28
C ILE A 103 -8.33 11.92 -11.85
N PHE A 104 -8.35 11.43 -10.60
CA PHE A 104 -9.43 10.57 -10.10
C PHE A 104 -10.80 11.25 -10.13
N THR A 105 -10.87 12.53 -9.76
CA THR A 105 -12.12 13.30 -9.79
C THR A 105 -12.67 13.38 -11.22
N ARG A 106 -11.79 13.61 -12.20
CA ARG A 106 -12.21 13.73 -13.59
C ARG A 106 -12.44 12.38 -14.27
N ALA A 107 -11.68 11.35 -13.91
CA ALA A 107 -11.77 10.00 -14.47
C ALA A 107 -13.13 9.34 -14.26
N ALA A 108 -13.90 9.75 -13.23
CA ALA A 108 -15.26 9.26 -12.99
C ALA A 108 -16.18 9.36 -14.23
N CYS A 109 -15.94 10.32 -15.12
CA CYS A 109 -16.72 10.45 -16.36
C CYS A 109 -16.38 9.43 -17.46
N LEU A 110 -15.24 8.74 -17.37
CA LEU A 110 -14.84 7.70 -18.33
C LEU A 110 -15.53 6.37 -18.04
N TYR A 111 -15.74 6.05 -16.77
CA TYR A 111 -16.41 4.82 -16.33
C TYR A 111 -17.93 4.80 -16.57
N ASN A 112 -18.50 5.94 -16.98
CA ASN A 112 -19.92 6.05 -17.34
C ASN A 112 -20.16 5.98 -18.87
N GLY A 113 -19.12 5.71 -19.67
CA GLY A 113 -19.20 5.60 -21.13
C GLY A 113 -19.06 4.16 -21.65
N ASP A 114 -19.15 3.99 -22.97
CA ASP A 114 -19.04 2.68 -23.67
C ASP A 114 -17.58 2.15 -23.79
N LEU A 115 -16.64 2.68 -23.01
CA LEU A 115 -15.26 2.20 -23.00
C LEU A 115 -15.20 0.81 -22.35
N MET A 116 -14.37 -0.08 -22.91
CA MET A 116 -14.18 -1.41 -22.30
C MET A 116 -13.52 -1.24 -20.92
N GLU A 117 -13.94 -2.06 -19.94
CA GLU A 117 -13.51 -1.93 -18.53
C GLU A 117 -11.97 -1.92 -18.34
N HIS A 118 -11.21 -2.50 -19.27
CA HIS A 118 -9.75 -2.55 -19.23
C HIS A 118 -9.06 -1.36 -19.91
N GLU A 119 -9.72 -0.64 -20.81
CA GLU A 119 -9.12 0.49 -21.56
C GLU A 119 -8.99 1.73 -20.68
N VAL A 120 -9.92 1.93 -19.74
CA VAL A 120 -9.90 3.09 -18.83
C VAL A 120 -8.73 3.04 -17.85
N PRO A 121 -8.46 1.91 -17.14
CA PRO A 121 -7.27 1.79 -16.31
C PRO A 121 -5.96 2.01 -17.06
N ASP A 122 -5.79 1.41 -18.25
CA ASP A 122 -4.57 1.54 -19.05
C ASP A 122 -4.33 2.98 -19.47
N PHE A 123 -5.36 3.65 -20.00
CA PHE A 123 -5.29 5.07 -20.35
C PHE A 123 -4.94 5.96 -19.14
N LEU A 124 -5.56 5.70 -17.97
CA LEU A 124 -5.27 6.50 -16.78
C LEU A 124 -3.84 6.29 -16.27
N MET A 125 -3.30 5.08 -16.38
CA MET A 125 -1.91 4.78 -16.04
C MET A 125 -0.95 5.53 -16.96
N GLU A 126 -1.21 5.54 -18.26
CA GLU A 126 -0.44 6.32 -19.23
C GLU A 126 -0.52 7.82 -18.92
N LEU A 127 -1.73 8.35 -18.68
CA LEU A 127 -1.93 9.76 -18.34
C LEU A 127 -1.19 10.17 -17.05
N ILE A 128 -1.22 9.34 -16.01
CA ILE A 128 -0.50 9.60 -14.76
C ILE A 128 1.01 9.62 -15.02
N ASN A 129 1.53 8.69 -15.82
CA ASN A 129 2.93 8.65 -16.20
C ASN A 129 3.33 9.89 -17.00
N ASP A 130 2.57 10.27 -18.02
CA ASP A 130 2.84 11.43 -18.85
C ASP A 130 2.85 12.72 -18.02
N VAL A 131 1.83 12.94 -17.19
CA VAL A 131 1.76 14.11 -16.31
C VAL A 131 2.91 14.13 -15.30
N SER A 132 3.40 12.97 -14.85
CA SER A 132 4.57 12.89 -13.96
C SER A 132 5.89 13.29 -14.63
N LEU A 133 6.00 13.13 -15.95
CA LEU A 133 7.21 13.42 -16.73
C LEU A 133 7.21 14.83 -17.33
N ILE A 134 6.03 15.46 -17.45
CA ILE A 134 5.91 16.81 -18.01
C ILE A 134 6.35 17.85 -16.97
N ASN A 135 7.36 18.65 -17.33
CA ASN A 135 7.77 19.81 -16.53
C ASN A 135 6.77 20.97 -16.69
N ALA A 136 5.66 20.90 -15.98
CA ALA A 136 4.59 21.90 -15.99
C ALA A 136 4.20 22.30 -14.55
N ASN A 137 3.68 23.51 -14.39
CA ASN A 137 3.09 23.92 -13.12
C ASN A 137 1.71 23.25 -12.92
N GLU A 138 1.12 23.40 -11.72
CA GLU A 138 -0.13 22.71 -11.38
C GLU A 138 -1.30 23.07 -12.32
N GLU A 139 -1.44 24.34 -12.70
CA GLU A 139 -2.51 24.78 -13.60
C GLU A 139 -2.34 24.24 -15.02
N GLN A 140 -1.11 24.26 -15.54
CA GLN A 140 -0.77 23.69 -16.84
C GLN A 140 -1.02 22.18 -16.85
N SER A 141 -0.65 21.48 -15.78
CA SER A 141 -0.87 20.04 -15.62
C SER A 141 -2.37 19.71 -15.63
N LYS A 142 -3.20 20.51 -14.94
CA LYS A 142 -4.68 20.36 -14.98
C LYS A 142 -5.25 20.53 -16.39
N LYS A 143 -4.74 21.51 -17.16
CA LYS A 143 -5.16 21.70 -18.56
C LYS A 143 -4.79 20.52 -19.46
N ILE A 144 -3.60 19.94 -19.27
CA ILE A 144 -3.16 18.75 -20.00
C ILE A 144 -4.06 17.56 -19.68
N ILE A 145 -4.39 17.36 -18.39
CA ILE A 145 -5.33 16.32 -17.95
C ILE A 145 -6.71 16.51 -18.60
N ASP A 146 -7.26 17.73 -18.56
CA ASP A 146 -8.57 18.00 -19.16
C ASP A 146 -8.56 17.75 -20.68
N LEU A 147 -7.47 18.10 -21.37
CA LEU A 147 -7.31 17.85 -22.80
C LEU A 147 -7.27 16.36 -23.14
N ALA A 148 -6.48 15.58 -22.39
CA ALA A 148 -6.36 14.14 -22.58
C ALA A 148 -7.69 13.40 -22.28
N LEU A 149 -8.43 13.85 -21.28
CA LEU A 149 -9.75 13.28 -20.97
C LEU A 149 -10.81 13.64 -22.01
N ALA A 150 -10.73 14.84 -22.58
CA ALA A 150 -11.61 15.24 -23.67
C ALA A 150 -11.34 14.43 -24.95
N SER A 151 -10.07 14.17 -25.27
CA SER A 151 -9.72 13.39 -26.47
C SER A 151 -10.30 11.98 -26.42
N VAL A 152 -10.14 11.28 -25.29
CA VAL A 152 -10.68 9.91 -25.14
C VAL A 152 -12.19 9.86 -25.30
N LYS A 153 -12.93 10.81 -24.71
CA LYS A 153 -14.40 10.90 -24.88
C LYS A 153 -14.84 11.05 -26.33
N HIS A 154 -14.06 11.78 -27.13
CA HIS A 154 -14.36 11.98 -28.54
C HIS A 154 -14.14 10.71 -29.37
N PHE A 155 -13.22 9.83 -28.96
CA PHE A 155 -12.98 8.55 -29.64
C PHE A 155 -13.90 7.41 -29.19
N SER A 156 -14.55 7.53 -28.03
CA SER A 156 -15.53 6.53 -27.53
C SER A 156 -16.94 6.69 -28.10
N HIS A 157 -17.23 7.77 -28.83
CA HIS A 157 -18.46 7.84 -29.63
C HIS A 157 -18.19 7.18 -30.98
N PRO A 158 -18.80 6.03 -31.30
CA PRO A 158 -18.75 5.51 -32.65
C PRO A 158 -19.41 6.54 -33.55
N HIS A 159 -18.70 6.94 -34.61
CA HIS A 159 -19.33 7.60 -35.74
C HIS A 159 -20.54 6.78 -36.15
N GLY A 160 -21.72 7.40 -36.04
CA GLY A 160 -22.98 6.78 -36.42
C GLY A 160 -22.92 6.24 -37.85
N THR A 161 -23.41 5.01 -37.99
CA THR A 161 -23.91 4.46 -39.25
C THR A 161 -25.25 3.83 -38.97
#